data_AF-A0A842SSZ2-F1
#
_entry.id   AF-A0A842SSZ2-F1
#
_cell.length_a   1.000
_cell.length_b   1.000
_cell.length_c   1.000
_cell.angle_alpha   90.00
_cell.angle_beta   90.00
_cell.angle_gamma   90.00
#
_symmetry.space_group_name_H-M   'P 1'
#
loop_
_entity.id
_entity.type
_entity.pdbx_description
1 polymer ?
#
loop_
_entity_poly.entity_id
_entity_poly.type
_entity_poly.pdbx_seq_one_letter_code
_entity_poly.pdbx_strand_id
1 'polypeptide(L)'
;MGETESKENVDSIPFINDEKKALIVRSIGILILIIVIVQDVIFILTDKIDSLLYTTFLTTLLIGLTLIYQFDSVFLNTLTSLTFMGFIHISILFIPVAKSIEKVLGGVIYHSLIAIFQSILVFHKKIKISKKYLLWGFVFYLAFFNGYDTFARWNEIVGLNILISTKSTQTYAFYTLIFSAVFIYHYKKKYNVLAE
;
A
#
# COMPACT_ATOMS: atom_id res chain seq x y z
N MET A 1 -9.51 23.15 -43.23
CA MET A 1 -9.09 21.80 -42.82
C MET A 1 -8.61 21.92 -41.38
N GLY A 2 -9.55 21.74 -40.43
CA GLY A 2 -9.20 21.65 -39.02
C GLY A 2 -9.04 20.17 -38.73
N GLU A 3 -7.81 19.74 -38.49
CA GLU A 3 -7.54 18.41 -37.97
C GLU A 3 -8.11 18.36 -36.55
N THR A 4 -9.28 17.76 -36.43
CA THR A 4 -9.76 17.20 -35.17
C THR A 4 -8.75 16.15 -34.75
N GLU A 5 -7.78 16.55 -33.93
CA GLU A 5 -7.00 15.63 -33.11
C GLU A 5 -7.99 14.76 -32.33
N SER A 6 -8.09 13.51 -32.75
CA SER A 6 -8.78 12.49 -32.01
C SER A 6 -8.16 12.46 -30.63
N LYS A 7 -8.92 12.87 -29.61
CA LYS A 7 -8.65 12.48 -28.22
C LYS A 7 -8.60 10.97 -28.21
N GLU A 8 -7.40 10.40 -28.31
CA GLU A 8 -7.19 9.00 -28.02
C GLU A 8 -7.85 8.73 -26.67
N ASN A 9 -8.65 7.67 -26.61
CA ASN A 9 -9.37 7.26 -25.43
C ASN A 9 -8.32 6.78 -24.40
N VAL A 10 -7.74 7.71 -23.63
CA VAL A 10 -6.68 7.46 -22.62
C VAL A 10 -7.23 6.76 -21.37
N ASP A 11 -8.46 6.26 -21.40
CA ASP A 11 -9.17 5.91 -20.17
C ASP A 11 -9.04 4.46 -19.70
N SER A 12 -8.36 3.58 -20.44
CA SER A 12 -8.19 2.20 -19.97
C SER A 12 -6.74 1.76 -19.72
N ILE A 13 -6.56 1.15 -18.55
CA ILE A 13 -5.32 0.48 -18.17
C ILE A 13 -5.18 -0.74 -19.10
N PRO A 14 -4.09 -0.86 -19.88
CA PRO A 14 -3.97 -1.82 -20.98
C PRO A 14 -4.09 -3.28 -20.54
N PHE A 15 -3.92 -3.57 -19.24
CA PHE A 15 -4.06 -4.91 -18.70
C PHE A 15 -5.52 -5.38 -18.56
N ILE A 16 -6.50 -4.47 -18.52
CA ILE A 16 -7.90 -4.76 -18.15
C ILE A 16 -8.88 -4.65 -19.34
N ASN A 17 -8.42 -4.31 -20.55
CA ASN A 17 -9.27 -4.30 -21.75
C ASN A 17 -9.80 -5.68 -22.17
N ASP A 18 -9.31 -6.76 -21.55
CA ASP A 18 -9.75 -8.12 -21.77
C ASP A 18 -10.59 -8.58 -20.58
N GLU A 19 -11.87 -8.91 -20.83
CA GLU A 19 -12.82 -9.36 -19.80
C GLU A 19 -12.28 -10.53 -18.97
N LYS A 20 -11.49 -11.43 -19.56
CA LYS A 20 -10.90 -12.56 -18.82
C LYS A 20 -9.84 -12.10 -17.84
N LYS A 21 -8.97 -11.16 -18.24
CA LYS A 21 -7.96 -10.57 -17.34
C LYS A 21 -8.61 -9.75 -16.25
N ALA A 22 -9.65 -9.01 -16.62
CA ALA A 22 -10.48 -8.24 -15.70
C ALA A 22 -11.06 -9.14 -14.60
N LEU A 23 -11.62 -10.30 -14.97
CA LEU A 23 -12.15 -11.29 -14.03
C LEU A 23 -11.06 -11.86 -13.12
N ILE A 24 -9.90 -12.24 -13.66
CA ILE A 24 -8.77 -12.79 -12.86
C ILE A 24 -8.33 -11.78 -11.80
N VAL A 25 -8.13 -10.52 -12.18
CA VAL A 25 -7.71 -9.45 -11.25
C VAL A 25 -8.72 -9.28 -10.12
N ARG A 26 -10.03 -9.28 -10.43
CA ARG A 26 -11.10 -9.22 -9.42
C ARG A 26 -11.08 -10.43 -8.49
N SER A 27 -10.95 -11.63 -9.04
CA SER A 27 -10.90 -12.87 -8.26
C SER A 27 -9.71 -12.90 -7.29
N ILE A 28 -8.55 -12.41 -7.72
CA ILE A 28 -7.37 -12.25 -6.83
C ILE A 28 -7.70 -11.25 -5.71
N GLY A 29 -8.33 -10.12 -6.02
CA GLY A 29 -8.75 -9.15 -5.01
C GLY A 29 -9.72 -9.74 -3.98
N ILE A 30 -10.73 -10.50 -4.44
CA ILE A 30 -11.68 -11.21 -3.55
C ILE A 30 -10.94 -12.24 -2.68
N LEU A 31 -10.03 -13.03 -3.25
CA LEU A 31 -9.25 -14.00 -2.50
C LEU A 31 -8.42 -13.32 -1.41
N ILE A 32 -7.78 -12.19 -1.71
CA ILE A 32 -7.05 -11.39 -0.70
C ILE A 32 -7.99 -10.94 0.41
N LEU A 33 -9.19 -10.44 0.10
CA LEU A 33 -10.15 -10.03 1.13
C LEU A 33 -10.61 -11.22 1.99
N ILE A 34 -10.86 -12.38 1.41
CA ILE A 34 -11.21 -13.59 2.16
C ILE A 34 -10.08 -13.95 3.12
N ILE A 35 -8.83 -13.95 2.66
CA ILE A 35 -7.66 -14.24 3.51
C ILE A 35 -7.59 -13.24 4.67
N VAL A 36 -7.76 -11.94 4.40
CA VAL A 36 -7.75 -10.87 5.40
C VAL A 36 -8.86 -11.07 6.44
N ILE A 37 -10.08 -11.38 6.00
CA ILE A 37 -11.24 -11.62 6.90
C ILE A 37 -11.04 -12.89 7.73
N VAL A 38 -10.57 -13.98 7.13
CA VAL A 38 -10.31 -15.24 7.86
C VAL A 38 -9.22 -15.01 8.91
N GLN A 39 -8.17 -14.28 8.55
CA GLN A 39 -7.10 -13.93 9.47
C GLN A 39 -7.62 -13.05 10.62
N ASP A 40 -8.52 -12.10 10.34
CA ASP A 40 -9.20 -11.28 11.35
C ASP A 40 -10.02 -12.14 12.33
N VAL A 41 -10.87 -13.02 11.81
CA VAL A 41 -11.65 -13.96 12.64
C VAL A 41 -10.72 -14.80 13.53
N ILE A 42 -9.61 -15.31 13.00
CA ILE A 42 -8.63 -16.05 13.80
C ILE A 42 -8.00 -15.16 14.88
N PHE A 43 -7.67 -13.90 14.59
CA PHE A 43 -7.11 -12.99 15.58
C PHE A 43 -8.09 -12.62 16.68
N ILE A 44 -9.37 -12.39 16.35
CA ILE A 44 -10.44 -12.17 17.32
C ILE A 44 -10.60 -13.40 18.22
N LEU A 45 -10.64 -14.61 17.63
CA LEU A 45 -10.80 -15.86 18.38
C LEU A 45 -9.57 -16.23 19.25
N THR A 46 -8.42 -15.61 19.00
CA THR A 46 -7.18 -15.87 19.76
C THR A 46 -6.78 -14.71 20.67
N ASP A 47 -7.66 -13.73 20.90
CA ASP A 47 -7.43 -12.51 21.68
C ASP A 47 -6.18 -11.71 21.23
N LYS A 48 -5.82 -11.82 19.94
CA LYS A 48 -4.72 -11.09 19.30
C LYS A 48 -5.23 -9.88 18.52
N ILE A 49 -6.27 -9.20 19.05
CA ILE A 49 -6.99 -8.08 18.42
C ILE A 49 -6.04 -6.96 17.98
N ASP A 50 -4.96 -6.72 18.72
CA ASP A 50 -3.97 -5.70 18.38
C ASP A 50 -3.36 -5.87 16.97
N SER A 51 -3.44 -7.08 16.41
CA SER A 51 -2.95 -7.36 15.06
C SER A 51 -3.79 -6.77 13.94
N LEU A 52 -5.01 -6.34 14.25
CA LEU A 52 -5.94 -5.71 13.31
C LEU A 52 -5.60 -4.24 13.04
N LEU A 53 -4.84 -3.62 13.94
CA LEU A 53 -4.39 -2.23 13.82
C LEU A 53 -3.10 -2.09 13.01
N TYR A 54 -2.63 -3.18 12.39
CA TYR A 54 -1.41 -3.13 11.60
C TYR A 54 -1.62 -2.47 10.25
N THR A 55 -0.71 -1.56 9.90
CA THR A 55 -0.65 -0.92 8.58
C THR A 55 -0.57 -1.96 7.47
N THR A 56 0.07 -3.10 7.71
CA THR A 56 0.12 -4.25 6.81
C THR A 56 -1.26 -4.84 6.55
N PHE A 57 -2.10 -5.00 7.58
CA PHE A 57 -3.48 -5.46 7.44
C PHE A 57 -4.30 -4.47 6.61
N LEU A 58 -4.32 -3.20 7.04
CA LEU A 58 -5.05 -2.15 6.35
C LEU A 58 -4.61 -2.02 4.88
N THR A 59 -3.31 -2.06 4.61
CA THR A 59 -2.78 -1.97 3.24
C THR A 59 -3.20 -3.20 2.43
N THR A 60 -3.21 -4.40 3.00
CA THR A 60 -3.64 -5.61 2.29
C THR A 60 -5.14 -5.58 1.95
N LEU A 61 -5.97 -5.08 2.87
CA LEU A 61 -7.39 -4.83 2.62
C LEU A 61 -7.56 -3.82 1.47
N LEU A 62 -6.82 -2.71 1.51
CA LEU A 62 -6.85 -1.70 0.46
C LEU A 62 -6.38 -2.24 -0.90
N ILE A 63 -5.35 -3.11 -0.93
CA ILE A 63 -4.92 -3.83 -2.14
C ILE A 63 -6.04 -4.70 -2.70
N GLY A 64 -6.71 -5.48 -1.84
CA GLY A 64 -7.85 -6.32 -2.24
C GLY A 64 -8.97 -5.50 -2.88
N LEU A 65 -9.34 -4.37 -2.26
CA LEU A 65 -10.32 -3.44 -2.81
C LEU A 65 -9.85 -2.81 -4.12
N THR A 66 -8.60 -2.34 -4.20
CA THR A 66 -8.03 -1.76 -5.42
C THR A 66 -8.10 -2.74 -6.60
N LEU A 67 -7.85 -4.03 -6.37
CA LEU A 67 -7.94 -5.10 -7.37
C LEU A 67 -9.38 -5.38 -7.79
N ILE A 68 -10.33 -5.41 -6.86
CA ILE A 68 -11.77 -5.59 -7.16
C ILE A 68 -12.28 -4.45 -8.05
N TYR A 69 -11.88 -3.21 -7.74
CA TYR A 69 -12.19 -2.03 -8.55
C TYR A 69 -11.24 -1.85 -9.74
N GLN A 70 -10.36 -2.82 -10.02
CA GLN A 70 -9.50 -2.83 -11.21
C GLN A 70 -8.73 -1.52 -11.43
N PHE A 71 -8.31 -0.88 -10.34
CA PHE A 71 -7.61 0.40 -10.37
C PHE A 71 -8.43 1.59 -10.94
N ASP A 72 -9.74 1.46 -11.15
CA ASP A 72 -10.61 2.55 -11.62
C ASP A 72 -10.86 3.60 -10.53
N SER A 73 -10.87 3.15 -9.27
CA SER A 73 -11.06 4.04 -8.12
C SER A 73 -9.79 4.82 -7.81
N VAL A 74 -9.78 6.08 -8.23
CA VAL A 74 -8.70 7.04 -7.93
C VAL A 74 -8.47 7.18 -6.42
N PHE A 75 -9.54 7.14 -5.62
CA PHE A 75 -9.45 7.16 -4.16
C PHE A 75 -8.66 5.96 -3.63
N LEU A 76 -9.03 4.74 -4.03
CA LEU A 76 -8.34 3.52 -3.58
C LEU A 76 -6.89 3.51 -4.06
N ASN A 77 -6.61 3.83 -5.33
CA ASN A 77 -5.23 3.90 -5.83
C ASN A 77 -4.36 4.86 -5.01
N THR A 78 -4.94 6.01 -4.65
CA THR A 78 -4.24 7.04 -3.87
C THR A 78 -3.95 6.55 -2.47
N LEU A 79 -4.97 6.01 -1.79
CA LEU A 79 -4.83 5.54 -0.41
C LEU A 79 -3.88 4.35 -0.33
N THR A 80 -4.07 3.34 -1.19
CA THR A 80 -3.25 2.12 -1.23
C THR A 80 -1.78 2.42 -1.52
N SER A 81 -1.45 3.45 -2.31
CA SER A 81 -0.06 3.73 -2.68
C SER A 81 0.73 4.57 -1.66
N LEU A 82 0.06 5.17 -0.67
CA LEU A 82 0.67 6.23 0.14
C LEU A 82 1.83 5.76 1.03
N THR A 83 1.85 4.48 1.42
CA THR A 83 2.90 3.92 2.28
C THR A 83 4.00 3.19 1.51
N PHE A 84 4.09 3.34 0.17
CA PHE A 84 4.98 2.53 -0.65
C PHE A 84 6.46 2.60 -0.26
N MET A 85 7.00 3.79 0.07
CA MET A 85 8.40 3.88 0.52
C MET A 85 8.60 3.21 1.87
N GLY A 86 7.60 3.30 2.76
CA GLY A 86 7.62 2.60 4.05
C GLY A 86 7.75 1.09 3.86
N PHE A 87 6.92 0.50 3.00
CA PHE A 87 6.98 -0.95 2.72
C PHE A 87 8.26 -1.37 1.98
N ILE A 88 8.83 -0.54 1.10
CA ILE A 88 10.14 -0.80 0.50
C ILE A 88 11.21 -0.89 1.59
N HIS A 89 11.28 0.11 2.47
CA HIS A 89 12.28 0.14 3.53
C HIS A 89 12.10 -1.01 4.52
N ILE A 90 10.86 -1.29 4.94
CA ILE A 90 10.54 -2.42 5.81
C ILE A 90 11.04 -3.72 5.18
N SER A 91 10.74 -3.96 3.90
CA SER A 91 11.15 -5.18 3.20
C SER A 91 12.67 -5.36 3.21
N ILE A 92 13.43 -4.29 2.98
CA ILE A 92 14.91 -4.32 3.01
C ILE A 92 15.42 -4.57 4.43
N LEU A 93 14.86 -3.89 5.44
CA LEU A 93 15.29 -4.02 6.83
C LEU A 93 14.98 -5.40 7.43
N PHE A 94 13.96 -6.10 6.93
CA PHE A 94 13.65 -7.46 7.38
C PHE A 94 14.63 -8.53 6.89
N ILE A 95 15.33 -8.32 5.77
CA ILE A 95 16.28 -9.30 5.20
C ILE A 95 17.33 -9.76 6.21
N PRO A 96 18.10 -8.87 6.87
CA PRO A 96 19.17 -9.30 7.78
C PRO A 96 18.67 -9.96 9.07
N VAL A 97 17.39 -9.79 9.44
CA VAL A 97 16.83 -10.27 10.72
C VAL A 97 15.95 -11.52 10.56
N ALA A 98 15.65 -11.93 9.33
CA ALA A 98 14.85 -13.11 9.03
C ALA A 98 15.66 -14.41 9.19
N LYS A 99 15.77 -14.89 10.44
CA LYS A 99 16.53 -16.10 10.81
C LYS A 99 15.72 -17.41 10.74
N SER A 100 14.41 -17.34 10.50
CA SER A 100 13.53 -18.51 10.39
C SER A 100 12.63 -18.41 9.17
N ILE A 101 12.17 -19.56 8.66
CA ILE A 101 11.29 -19.61 7.49
C ILE A 101 10.00 -18.79 7.69
N GLU A 102 9.44 -18.83 8.90
CA GLU A 102 8.26 -18.03 9.27
C GLU A 102 8.52 -16.53 9.16
N LYS A 103 9.69 -16.05 9.63
CA LYS A 103 10.08 -14.63 9.51
C LYS A 103 10.38 -14.23 8.07
N VAL A 104 10.90 -15.15 7.25
CA VAL A 104 11.09 -14.90 5.82
C VAL A 104 9.74 -14.76 5.11
N LEU A 105 8.81 -15.70 5.34
CA LEU A 105 7.50 -15.71 4.69
C LEU A 105 6.62 -14.53 5.15
N GLY A 106 6.42 -14.37 6.46
CA GLY A 106 5.55 -13.33 7.02
C GLY A 106 6.18 -11.93 7.08
N GLY A 107 7.51 -11.84 7.13
CA GLY A 107 8.25 -10.59 7.11
C GLY A 107 8.64 -10.21 5.70
N VAL A 108 9.73 -10.79 5.19
CA VAL A 108 10.37 -10.37 3.94
C VAL A 108 9.42 -10.50 2.74
N ILE A 109 8.87 -11.70 2.49
CA ILE A 109 8.07 -11.96 1.28
C ILE A 109 6.79 -11.16 1.31
N TYR A 110 6.03 -11.22 2.41
CA TYR A 110 4.74 -10.55 2.49
C TYR A 110 4.84 -9.03 2.34
N HIS A 111 5.78 -8.38 3.04
CA HIS A 111 5.98 -6.94 2.91
C HIS A 111 6.55 -6.57 1.53
N SER A 112 7.37 -7.43 0.91
CA SER A 112 7.87 -7.20 -0.45
C SER A 112 6.75 -7.25 -1.48
N LEU A 113 5.79 -8.18 -1.34
CA LEU A 113 4.63 -8.24 -2.24
C LEU A 113 3.77 -6.98 -2.15
N ILE A 114 3.56 -6.46 -0.94
CA ILE A 114 2.88 -5.17 -0.73
C ILE A 114 3.69 -4.04 -1.38
N ALA A 115 4.99 -3.97 -1.12
CA ALA A 115 5.87 -2.94 -1.68
C ALA A 115 5.86 -2.97 -3.23
N ILE A 116 5.91 -4.15 -3.83
CA ILE A 116 5.82 -4.34 -5.29
C ILE A 116 4.48 -3.85 -5.81
N PHE A 117 3.37 -4.24 -5.18
CA PHE A 117 2.04 -3.81 -5.62
C PHE A 117 1.87 -2.29 -5.53
N GLN A 118 2.24 -1.69 -4.40
CA GLN A 118 2.17 -0.24 -4.24
C GLN A 118 3.09 0.48 -5.23
N SER A 119 4.28 -0.06 -5.49
CA SER A 119 5.19 0.45 -6.52
C SER A 119 4.56 0.40 -7.91
N ILE A 120 3.80 -0.66 -8.25
CA ILE A 120 3.03 -0.70 -9.49
C ILE A 120 2.04 0.47 -9.54
N LEU A 121 1.28 0.72 -8.48
CA LEU A 121 0.34 1.86 -8.44
C LEU A 121 1.05 3.20 -8.68
N VAL A 122 2.22 3.41 -8.07
CA VAL A 122 2.99 4.66 -8.17
C VAL A 122 3.62 4.81 -9.55
N PHE A 123 4.35 3.81 -10.02
CA PHE A 123 5.16 3.90 -11.24
C PHE A 123 4.37 3.64 -12.52
N HIS A 124 3.17 3.06 -12.45
CA HIS A 124 2.37 2.84 -13.65
C HIS A 124 1.84 4.17 -14.22
N LYS A 125 2.20 4.45 -15.47
CA LYS A 125 1.93 5.73 -16.16
C LYS A 125 0.47 5.95 -16.57
N LYS A 126 -0.42 4.99 -16.29
CA LYS A 126 -1.87 5.09 -16.61
C LYS A 126 -2.79 5.00 -15.39
N ILE A 127 -2.25 4.64 -14.22
CA ILE A 127 -3.06 4.55 -13.00
C ILE A 127 -3.19 5.96 -12.43
N LYS A 128 -4.43 6.47 -12.39
CA LYS A 128 -4.76 7.80 -11.88
C LYS A 128 -4.71 7.82 -10.34
N ILE A 129 -4.15 8.90 -9.79
CA ILE A 129 -4.10 9.22 -8.36
C ILE A 129 -4.61 10.66 -8.19
N SER A 130 -5.32 10.98 -7.10
CA SER A 130 -5.88 12.32 -6.89
C SER A 130 -5.02 13.15 -5.95
N LYS A 131 -4.80 14.41 -6.30
CA LYS A 131 -4.15 15.40 -5.43
C LYS A 131 -4.92 15.58 -4.12
N LYS A 132 -6.24 15.76 -4.19
CA LYS A 132 -7.09 15.89 -3.01
C LYS A 132 -6.95 14.68 -2.09
N TYR A 133 -7.00 13.47 -2.64
CA TYR A 133 -6.90 12.25 -1.84
C TYR A 133 -5.50 11.96 -1.30
N LEU A 134 -4.42 12.52 -1.88
CA LEU A 134 -3.09 12.42 -1.28
C LEU A 134 -3.04 13.09 0.09
N LEU A 135 -3.66 14.27 0.23
CA LEU A 135 -3.73 14.97 1.51
C LEU A 135 -4.62 14.23 2.51
N TRP A 136 -5.82 13.80 2.08
CA TRP A 136 -6.72 13.04 2.95
C TRP A 136 -6.12 11.70 3.37
N GLY A 137 -5.48 10.99 2.45
CA GLY A 137 -4.75 9.77 2.74
C GLY A 137 -3.62 10.03 3.73
N PHE A 138 -2.88 11.12 3.58
CA PHE A 138 -1.81 11.50 4.51
C PHE A 138 -2.35 11.68 5.92
N VAL A 139 -3.41 12.48 6.08
CA VAL A 139 -4.07 12.70 7.38
C VAL A 139 -4.63 11.39 7.95
N PHE A 140 -5.24 10.56 7.11
CA PHE A 140 -5.76 9.25 7.51
C PHE A 140 -4.66 8.34 8.05
N TYR A 141 -3.53 8.22 7.34
CA TYR A 141 -2.41 7.43 7.82
C TYR A 141 -1.76 8.04 9.06
N LEU A 142 -1.67 9.36 9.20
CA LEU A 142 -1.20 9.99 10.45
C LEU A 142 -2.10 9.63 11.64
N ALA A 143 -3.42 9.68 11.46
CA ALA A 143 -4.36 9.28 12.50
C ALA A 143 -4.20 7.79 12.86
N PHE A 144 -4.04 6.94 11.85
CA PHE A 144 -3.85 5.50 12.01
C PHE A 144 -2.51 5.14 12.67
N PHE A 145 -1.45 5.88 12.36
CA PHE A 145 -0.12 5.68 12.93
C PHE A 145 0.05 6.29 14.33
N ASN A 146 -0.89 7.07 14.85
CA ASN A 146 -0.70 7.77 16.13
C ASN A 146 -0.68 6.87 17.38
N GLY A 147 -0.81 5.54 17.21
CA GLY A 147 -0.65 4.58 18.31
C GLY A 147 0.82 4.32 18.67
N TYR A 148 1.23 4.65 19.90
CA TYR A 148 2.55 4.30 20.44
C TYR A 148 2.84 2.79 20.34
N ASP A 149 1.82 1.96 20.57
CA ASP A 149 1.91 0.50 20.53
C ASP A 149 2.26 -0.06 19.15
N THR A 150 1.83 0.62 18.08
CA THR A 150 2.11 0.19 16.70
C THR A 150 3.61 0.22 16.39
N PHE A 151 4.33 1.22 16.91
CA PHE A 151 5.75 1.40 16.62
C PHE A 151 6.67 0.66 17.61
N ALA A 152 6.27 0.54 18.87
CA ALA A 152 7.00 -0.26 19.84
C ALA A 152 7.04 -1.74 19.40
N ARG A 153 5.91 -2.27 18.92
CA ARG A 153 5.81 -3.63 18.38
C ARG A 153 6.52 -3.79 17.04
N TRP A 154 6.51 -2.77 16.17
CA TRP A 154 7.31 -2.81 14.94
C TRP A 154 8.81 -2.98 15.28
N ASN A 155 9.31 -2.21 16.24
CA ASN A 155 10.69 -2.35 16.71
C ASN A 155 10.98 -3.74 17.28
N GLU A 156 10.03 -4.34 17.99
CA GLU A 156 10.16 -5.70 18.52
C GLU A 156 10.20 -6.76 17.42
N ILE A 157 9.29 -6.69 16.44
CA ILE A 157 9.19 -7.67 15.35
C ILE A 157 10.43 -7.63 14.45
N VAL A 158 10.92 -6.43 14.13
CA VAL A 158 12.14 -6.25 13.31
C VAL A 158 13.41 -6.48 14.15
N GLY A 159 13.31 -6.63 15.47
CA GLY A 159 14.46 -6.77 16.38
C GLY A 159 15.31 -5.50 16.48
N LEU A 160 14.72 -4.35 16.15
CA LEU A 160 15.34 -3.03 16.22
C LEU A 160 15.13 -2.33 17.56
N ASN A 161 14.30 -2.88 18.46
CA ASN A 161 14.03 -2.33 19.79
C ASN A 161 15.29 -2.11 20.64
N ILE A 162 16.36 -2.86 20.37
CA ILE A 162 17.66 -2.71 21.06
C ILE A 162 18.51 -1.58 20.44
N LEU A 163 18.30 -1.27 19.16
CA LEU A 163 19.15 -0.38 18.38
C LEU A 163 18.52 1.00 18.12
N ILE A 164 17.19 1.08 18.08
CA ILE A 164 16.44 2.26 17.65
C ILE A 164 15.28 2.50 18.62
N SER A 165 15.19 3.72 19.15
CA SER A 165 14.07 4.11 20.02
C SER A 165 12.74 4.12 19.26
N THR A 166 11.63 3.83 19.94
CA THR A 166 10.27 3.94 19.37
C THR A 166 9.99 5.33 18.78
N LYS A 167 10.54 6.38 19.42
CA LYS A 167 10.42 7.77 18.94
C LYS A 167 11.15 7.99 17.61
N SER A 168 12.33 7.39 17.44
CA SER A 168 13.07 7.44 16.18
C SER A 168 12.30 6.75 15.05
N THR A 169 11.71 5.59 15.35
CA THR A 169 10.84 4.85 14.43
C THR A 169 9.60 5.65 14.02
N GLN A 170 8.90 6.26 14.98
CA GLN A 170 7.76 7.15 14.72
C GLN A 170 8.14 8.30 13.77
N THR A 171 9.27 8.95 14.07
CA THR A 171 9.80 10.05 13.27
C THR A 171 10.14 9.58 11.86
N TYR A 172 10.76 8.41 11.73
CA TYR A 172 11.07 7.81 10.44
C TYR A 172 9.82 7.46 9.63
N ALA A 173 8.80 6.86 10.25
CA ALA A 173 7.53 6.56 9.62
C ALA A 173 6.81 7.83 9.11
N PHE A 174 6.84 8.90 9.91
CA PHE A 174 6.32 10.20 9.52
C PHE A 174 7.03 10.75 8.27
N TYR A 175 8.37 10.77 8.26
CA TYR A 175 9.13 11.26 7.11
C TYR A 175 8.93 10.39 5.87
N THR A 176 8.93 9.07 6.01
CA THR A 176 8.69 8.16 4.87
C THR A 176 7.30 8.35 4.27
N LEU A 177 6.28 8.67 5.07
CA LEU A 177 4.94 9.02 4.59
C LEU A 177 4.94 10.36 3.82
N ILE A 178 5.62 11.39 4.35
CA ILE A 178 5.79 12.69 3.65
C ILE A 178 6.48 12.48 2.31
N PHE A 179 7.63 11.79 2.30
CA PHE A 179 8.40 11.56 1.09
C PHE A 179 7.60 10.73 0.08
N SER A 180 6.80 9.77 0.53
CA SER A 180 5.91 9.00 -0.34
C SER A 180 4.88 9.92 -1.00
N ALA A 181 4.17 10.75 -0.22
CA ALA A 181 3.17 11.67 -0.76
C ALA A 181 3.75 12.68 -1.76
N VAL A 182 4.88 13.30 -1.41
CA VAL A 182 5.60 14.26 -2.25
C VAL A 182 6.08 13.59 -3.55
N PHE A 183 6.70 12.41 -3.43
CA PHE A 183 7.17 11.66 -4.59
C PHE A 183 6.03 11.28 -5.53
N ILE A 184 4.94 10.73 -5.00
CA ILE A 184 3.75 10.35 -5.80
C ILE A 184 3.20 11.58 -6.51
N TYR A 185 3.06 12.72 -5.81
CA TYR A 185 2.59 13.96 -6.40
C TYR A 185 3.46 14.37 -7.60
N HIS A 186 4.77 14.48 -7.43
CA HIS A 186 5.66 14.91 -8.50
C HIS A 186 5.73 13.90 -9.65
N TYR A 187 5.81 12.61 -9.34
CA TYR A 187 5.85 11.56 -10.35
C TYR A 187 4.57 11.53 -11.18
N LYS A 188 3.40 11.49 -10.55
CA LYS A 188 2.11 11.44 -11.25
C LYS A 188 1.80 12.72 -12.02
N LYS A 189 2.21 13.88 -11.49
CA LYS A 189 2.12 15.16 -12.21
C LYS A 189 2.96 15.15 -13.49
N LYS A 190 4.19 14.62 -13.44
CA LYS A 190 5.07 14.51 -14.62
C LYS A 190 4.44 13.69 -15.76
N TYR A 191 3.63 12.69 -15.44
CA TYR A 191 2.97 11.80 -16.43
C TYR A 191 1.50 12.16 -16.71
N ASN A 192 1.01 13.32 -16.28
CA ASN A 192 -0.38 13.77 -16.49
C ASN A 192 -1.45 12.75 -16.03
N VAL A 193 -1.16 12.00 -14.97
CA VAL A 193 -2.09 11.04 -14.34
C VAL A 193 -2.43 11.42 -12.90
N LEU A 194 -2.23 12.70 -12.56
CA LEU A 194 -2.68 13.29 -11.32
C LEU A 194 -4.06 13.91 -11.56
N ALA A 195 -5.10 13.26 -11.07
CA ALA A 195 -6.45 13.81 -10.99
C ALA A 195 -6.52 14.91 -9.92
N GLU A 196 -7.50 15.81 -10.06
CA GLU A 196 -7.73 16.88 -9.10
C GLU A 196 -8.23 16.35 -7.74
#